data_AF-A0A2W5ZZX3-F1
#
_entry.id   AF-A0A2W5ZZX3-F1
#
_cell.length_a   1.000
_cell.length_b   1.000
_cell.length_c   1.000
_cell.angle_alpha   90.00
_cell.angle_beta   90.00
_cell.angle_gamma   90.00
#
_symmetry.space_group_name_H-M   'P 1'
#
loop_
_entity.id
_entity.type
_entity.pdbx_description
1 polymer ?
#
loop_
_entity_poly.entity_id
_entity_poly.type
_entity_poly.pdbx_seq_one_letter_code
_entity_poly.pdbx_strand_id
1 'polypeptide(L)' 'MKLALVLNAINPSIGGVLIRGEKGTAKSTAVRALARLLPEQDVVEGCHFGCHPDDLDTLCIDCRERLAAGEDPLPRAR' A
#
# COMPACT_ATOMS: atom_id res chain seq x y z
N MET A 1 0.47 -10.77 18.22
CA MET A 1 -0.21 -10.21 17.03
C MET A 1 0.17 -8.75 16.80
N LYS A 2 -0.12 -7.81 17.72
CA LYS A 2 0.13 -6.37 17.51
C LYS A 2 1.57 -6.03 17.11
N LEU A 3 2.57 -6.51 17.87
CA LEU A 3 3.98 -6.26 17.59
C LEU A 3 4.39 -6.70 16.17
N ALA A 4 4.01 -7.91 15.76
CA ALA A 4 4.36 -8.42 14.44
C ALA A 4 3.77 -7.56 13.30
N LEU A 5 2.53 -7.09 13.46
CA LEU A 5 1.89 -6.19 12.49
C LEU A 5 2.56 -4.80 12.44
N VAL A 6 2.92 -4.24 13.60
CA VAL A 6 3.63 -2.96 13.69
C VAL A 6 5.02 -3.07 13.07
N LEU A 7 5.76 -4.13 13.37
CA LEU A 7 7.08 -4.37 12.79
C LEU A 7 7.00 -4.53 11.26
N ASN A 8 5.98 -5.23 10.76
CA ASN A 8 5.78 -5.39 9.32
C ASN A 8 5.40 -4.07 8.62
N ALA A 9 4.65 -3.19 9.28
CA ALA A 9 4.36 -1.85 8.77
C ALA A 9 5.61 -0.94 8.74
N ILE A 10 6.52 -1.09 9.71
CA ILE A 10 7.78 -0.34 9.77
C ILE A 10 8.80 -0.87 8.76
N ASN A 11 8.94 -2.20 8.67
CA ASN A 11 9.87 -2.83 7.76
C ASN A 11 9.20 -3.98 6.99
N PRO A 12 8.72 -3.70 5.76
CA PRO A 12 8.12 -4.71 4.88
C PRO A 12 9.09 -5.84 4.51
N SER A 13 10.41 -5.65 4.60
CA SER A 13 11.42 -6.68 4.28
C SER A 13 11.37 -7.89 5.21
N ILE A 14 10.68 -7.78 6.36
CA ILE A 14 10.42 -8.88 7.28
C ILE A 14 9.57 -9.98 6.60
N GLY A 15 8.83 -9.64 5.54
CA GLY A 15 7.98 -10.57 4.81
C GLY A 15 6.60 -10.74 5.45
N GLY A 16 5.87 -11.78 5.04
CA GLY A 16 4.49 -12.00 5.47
C GLY A 16 4.35 -12.43 6.94
N VAL A 17 3.31 -11.94 7.62
CA VAL A 17 2.97 -12.34 8.99
C VAL A 17 1.86 -13.39 8.99
N LEU A 18 2.16 -14.60 9.46
CA LEU A 18 1.15 -15.66 9.63
C LEU A 18 0.44 -15.53 11.00
N ILE A 19 -0.86 -15.25 10.98
CA ILE A 19 -1.69 -15.15 12.20
C ILE A 19 -2.60 -16.38 12.30
N ARG A 20 -2.33 -17.27 13.25
CA ARG A 20 -3.18 -18.43 13.57
C ARG A 20 -4.05 -18.19 14.82
N GLY A 21 -5.20 -18.84 14.86
CA GLY A 21 -6.13 -18.81 16.01
C GLY A 21 -7.53 -19.29 15.63
N GLU A 22 -8.39 -19.52 16.62
CA GLU A 22 -9.76 -19.99 16.43
C GLU A 22 -10.68 -18.97 15.73
N LYS A 23 -11.87 -19.39 15.29
CA LYS A 23 -12.89 -18.46 14.79
C LYS A 23 -13.27 -17.49 15.92
N GLY A 24 -13.45 -16.21 15.59
CA GLY A 24 -13.82 -15.19 16.58
C GLY A 24 -12.65 -14.48 17.29
N THR A 25 -11.39 -14.83 17.00
CA THR A 25 -10.21 -14.18 17.62
C THR A 25 -9.81 -12.83 16.98
N ALA A 26 -10.73 -12.16 16.27
CA ALA A 26 -10.53 -10.84 15.66
C ALA A 26 -9.28 -10.66 14.75
N LYS A 27 -8.74 -11.73 14.17
CA LYS A 27 -7.53 -11.67 13.30
C LYS A 27 -7.68 -10.69 12.13
N SER A 28 -8.75 -10.82 11.36
CA SER A 28 -9.03 -9.95 10.23
C SER A 28 -9.43 -8.54 10.67
N THR A 29 -10.07 -8.41 11.83
CA THR A 29 -10.38 -7.10 12.43
C THR A 29 -9.11 -6.33 12.76
N ALA A 30 -8.10 -6.97 13.36
CA ALA A 30 -6.85 -6.31 13.71
C ALA A 30 -6.06 -5.83 12.49
N VAL A 31 -5.99 -6.64 11.42
CA VAL A 31 -5.31 -6.25 10.17
C VAL A 31 -6.01 -5.06 9.51
N ARG A 32 -7.35 -5.08 9.39
CA ARG A 32 -8.11 -3.96 8.82
C ARG A 32 -8.05 -2.70 9.67
N ALA A 33 -8.05 -2.85 11.00
CA ALA A 33 -7.91 -1.73 11.91
C ALA A 33 -6.54 -1.06 11.75
N LEU A 34 -5.46 -1.83 11.58
CA LEU A 34 -4.14 -1.26 11.33
C LEU A 34 -4.11 -0.43 10.04
N ALA A 35 -4.69 -0.93 8.95
CA ALA A 35 -4.73 -0.18 7.68
C ALA A 35 -5.42 1.20 7.83
N ARG A 36 -6.44 1.31 8.70
CA ARG A 36 -7.13 2.58 8.99
C ARG A 36 -6.33 3.54 9.90
N LEU A 37 -5.29 3.05 10.58
CA LEU A 37 -4.44 3.85 11.45
C LEU A 37 -3.20 4.38 10.73
N LEU A 38 -2.83 3.78 9.60
CA LEU A 38 -1.72 4.24 8.79
C LEU A 38 -2.11 5.49 7.98
N PRO A 39 -1.13 6.34 7.61
CA PRO A 39 -1.38 7.45 6.72
C PRO A 39 -1.96 6.99 5.38
N GLU A 40 -2.75 7.84 4.75
CA GLU A 40 -3.14 7.67 3.35
C GLU A 40 -1.89 7.66 2.46
N GLN A 41 -1.93 6.88 1.39
CA GLN A 41 -0.84 6.80 0.43
C GLN A 41 -1.18 7.66 -0.78
N ASP A 42 -0.25 8.54 -1.19
CA ASP A 42 -0.39 9.23 -2.47
C ASP A 42 -0.20 8.20 -3.60
N VAL A 43 -1.23 8.02 -4.42
CA VAL A 43 -1.23 7.10 -5.56
C VAL A 43 -1.61 7.83 -6.83
N VAL A 44 -1.16 7.33 -7.98
CA VAL A 44 -1.60 7.85 -9.28
C VAL A 44 -3.10 7.57 -9.45
N GLU A 45 -3.88 8.60 -9.77
CA GLU A 45 -5.33 8.51 -9.93
C GLU A 45 -5.69 7.46 -10.99
N GLY A 46 -6.55 6.51 -10.60
CA GLY A 46 -7.00 5.41 -11.46
C GLY A 46 -5.98 4.28 -11.67
N CYS A 47 -4.81 4.30 -11.02
CA CYS A 47 -3.82 3.24 -11.16
C CYS A 47 -4.24 1.96 -10.43
N HIS A 48 -4.33 0.84 -11.16
CA HIS A 48 -4.67 -0.47 -10.59
C HIS A 48 -3.65 -0.96 -9.55
N PHE A 49 -2.39 -0.59 -9.72
CA PHE A 49 -1.29 -1.03 -8.86
C PHE A 49 -0.97 -0.05 -7.73
N GLY A 50 -1.64 1.12 -7.68
CA GLY A 50 -1.37 2.14 -6.67
C GLY A 50 0.04 2.71 -6.73
N CYS A 51 0.58 2.94 -7.93
CA CYS A 51 1.92 3.52 -8.09
C CYS A 51 2.03 4.87 -7.36
N HIS A 52 3.17 5.12 -6.73
CA HIS A 52 3.44 6.43 -6.12
C HIS A 52 3.73 7.45 -7.23
N PRO A 53 3.06 8.62 -7.26
CA PRO A 53 3.21 9.62 -8.34
C PRO A 53 4.64 10.13 -8.51
N ASP A 54 5.40 10.18 -7.41
CA ASP A 54 6.77 10.73 -7.40
C ASP A 54 7.87 9.65 -7.52
N ASP A 55 7.51 8.36 -7.51
CA ASP A 55 8.48 7.26 -7.66
C ASP A 55 8.50 6.75 -9.11
N LEU A 56 9.24 7.47 -9.95
CA LEU A 56 9.27 7.23 -11.40
C LEU A 56 9.89 5.87 -11.77
N ASP A 57 10.76 5.33 -10.92
CA ASP A 57 11.47 4.07 -11.16
C ASP A 57 10.56 2.85 -10.98
N THR A 58 9.52 2.98 -10.15
CA THR A 58 8.60 1.86 -9.80
C THR A 58 7.21 1.98 -10.44
N LEU A 59 7.00 2.94 -11.33
CA LEU A 59 5.75 3.09 -12.08
C LEU A 59 5.37 1.79 -12.81
N CYS A 60 4.08 1.52 -12.93
CA CYS A 60 3.59 0.46 -13.82
C CYS A 60 3.69 0.91 -15.29
N ILE A 61 3.39 0.00 -16.22
CA ILE A 61 3.41 0.29 -17.66
C ILE A 61 2.45 1.45 -17.98
N ASP A 62 1.22 1.38 -17.49
CA ASP A 62 0.19 2.41 -17.76
C ASP A 62 0.60 3.80 -17.25
N CYS A 63 1.16 3.89 -16.04
CA CYS A 63 1.60 5.17 -15.48
C CYS A 63 2.81 5.75 -16.22
N ARG A 64 3.73 4.89 -16.69
CA ARG A 64 4.84 5.33 -17.55
C ARG A 64 4.35 5.88 -18.88
N GLU A 65 3.38 5.23 -19.52
CA GLU A 65 2.81 5.68 -20.78
C GLU A 65 2.11 7.03 -20.63
N ARG A 66 1.36 7.23 -19.54
CA ARG A 66 0.71 8.51 -19.21
C ARG A 66 1.73 9.62 -18.97
N LEU A 67 2.80 9.33 -18.23
CA LEU A 67 3.89 10.29 -18.02
C LEU A 67 4.56 10.65 -19.36
N ALA A 68 4.82 9.66 -20.22
CA ALA A 68 5.38 9.89 -21.57
C ALA A 68 4.41 10.65 -22.50
N ALA A 69 3.11 10.53 -22.29
CA ALA A 69 2.07 11.31 -22.97
C ALA A 69 1.98 12.76 -22.49
N GLY A 70 2.79 13.17 -21.50
CA GLY A 70 2.88 14.55 -21.03
C GLY A 70 2.07 14.86 -19.77
N GLU A 71 1.55 13.85 -19.06
CA GLU A 71 0.92 14.03 -17.74
C GLU A 71 2.01 14.20 -16.65
N ASP A 72 2.74 15.32 -16.70
CA ASP A 72 3.72 15.72 -15.69
C ASP A 72 3.26 16.99 -14.94
N PRO A 73 2.91 16.91 -13.64
CA PRO A 73 2.96 15.71 -12.79
C PRO A 73 1.75 14.79 -12.98
N LEU A 74 1.94 13.49 -12.73
CA LEU A 74 0.85 12.50 -12.73
C LEU A 74 -0.24 12.90 -11.73
N PRO A 75 -1.53 12.78 -12.09
CA PRO A 75 -2.63 13.16 -11.20
C PRO A 75 -2.66 12.25 -9.97
N ARG A 76 -2.95 12.83 -8.81
CA ARG A 76 -2.85 12.17 -7.50
C ARG A 76 -4.23 11.88 -6.91
N ALA A 77 -4.38 10.69 -6.36
CA ALA A 77 -5.48 10.30 -5.47
C ALA A 77 -4.92 9.90 -4.09
N ARG A 78 -5.74 10.04 -3.05
CA ARG A 78 -5.45 9.61 -1.67
C ARG A 78 -6.42 8.51 -1.25
#